data_AF-A0A6N0DMP2-F1
#
_entry.id   AF-A0A6N0DMP2-F1
#
_cell.length_a   1.000
_cell.length_b   1.000
_cell.length_c   1.000
_cell.angle_alpha   90.00
_cell.angle_beta   90.00
_cell.angle_gamma   90.00
#
_symmetry.space_group_name_H-M   'P 1'
#
loop_
_entity.id
_entity.type
_entity.pdbx_description
1 polymer ?
#
loop_
_entity_poly.entity_id
_entity_poly.type
_entity_poly.pdbx_seq_one_letter_code
_entity_poly.pdbx_strand_id
1 'polypeptide(L)'
;MRNFATKLAVALPPLFFLAPLLCIIAPRLTVTTLVVLASVVIVLALLEGTKLRELFKLDLTFVLLIAAGAYLFVNATWSADSERALGKAAVFLLFAVLTYGSVRALIEWPVQRAKAAGMGFALGTTFGLAFLLFELATHQWLARTVYNNFSFAVPHGTKGFVIRHGEIRRIPTFELNRDVGVLLISLWPALLYLFVARGGRVCQALGTILAVGSAIAIYASAHDTSQIALPISLIVFAVALAWPRGAWLGVTAAWCLAFALVIPLAVSAFNNGLHEAEWIPYSGRARIILWAYTAEDVHKAPIGGIGISTTRAESAKPKLRAKSQEAKKKGSYAWYAGPHAHNEYLQTWYELGVIGVILFMAAGAAILGVIGRLASPNRAFMLAHFAAFATISASGWGMWQTWLMALAGLPAIYGALAVVAARKLPAATEAQS
;
A
#
# COMPACT_ATOMS: atom_id res chain seq x y z
N MET A 1 26.76 23.89 6.47
CA MET A 1 25.75 23.16 5.65
C MET A 1 26.31 21.91 4.99
N ARG A 2 27.42 21.96 4.23
CA ARG A 2 28.03 20.77 3.57
C ARG A 2 28.30 19.60 4.51
N ASN A 3 28.89 19.84 5.69
CA ASN A 3 29.15 18.78 6.67
C ASN A 3 27.89 18.07 7.18
N PHE A 4 26.75 18.76 7.24
CA PHE A 4 25.49 18.15 7.68
C PHE A 4 24.87 17.30 6.56
N ALA A 5 24.90 17.76 5.31
CA ALA A 5 24.48 16.98 4.15
C ALA A 5 25.28 15.67 4.01
N THR A 6 26.61 15.72 4.20
CA THR A 6 27.45 14.52 4.19
C THR A 6 27.06 13.54 5.29
N LYS A 7 26.87 14.00 6.54
CA LYS A 7 26.42 13.14 7.64
C LYS A 7 25.06 12.50 7.35
N LEU A 8 24.12 13.27 6.81
CA LEU A 8 22.79 12.78 6.44
C LEU A 8 22.87 11.73 5.33
N ALA A 9 23.75 11.92 4.34
CA ALA A 9 23.99 10.97 3.27
C ALA A 9 24.56 9.64 3.78
N VAL A 10 25.47 9.67 4.78
CA VAL A 10 26.00 8.45 5.42
C VAL A 10 24.91 7.68 6.19
N ALA A 11 23.92 8.38 6.74
CA ALA A 11 22.80 7.76 7.46
C ALA A 11 21.72 7.15 6.54
N LEU A 12 21.79 7.33 5.21
CA LEU A 12 20.77 6.82 4.30
C LEU A 12 20.67 5.30 4.28
N PRO A 13 21.75 4.51 4.09
CA PRO A 13 21.62 3.05 4.08
C PRO A 13 20.98 2.45 5.34
N PRO A 14 21.36 2.82 6.59
CA PRO A 14 20.67 2.30 7.77
C PRO A 14 19.22 2.79 7.88
N LEU A 15 18.92 4.02 7.45
CA LEU A 15 17.54 4.51 7.42
C LEU A 15 16.67 3.68 6.46
N PHE A 16 17.16 3.44 5.24
CA PHE A 16 16.48 2.61 4.26
C PHE A 16 16.44 1.13 4.65
N PHE A 17 17.34 0.65 5.52
CA PHE A 17 17.24 -0.67 6.14
C PHE A 17 16.15 -0.75 7.19
N LEU A 18 16.12 0.20 8.14
CA LEU A 18 15.14 0.21 9.22
C LEU A 18 13.72 0.47 8.71
N ALA A 19 13.56 1.27 7.65
CA ALA A 19 12.25 1.65 7.12
C ALA A 19 11.33 0.46 6.77
N PRO A 20 11.66 -0.44 5.83
CA PRO A 20 10.82 -1.60 5.52
C PRO A 20 10.77 -2.62 6.65
N LEU A 21 11.87 -2.82 7.40
CA LEU A 21 11.92 -3.75 8.53
C LEU A 21 10.88 -3.37 9.60
N LEU A 22 10.89 -2.12 10.04
CA LEU A 22 9.96 -1.61 11.04
C LEU A 22 8.52 -1.57 10.51
N CYS A 23 8.31 -1.28 9.23
CA CYS A 23 6.98 -1.31 8.62
C CYS A 23 6.41 -2.73 8.53
N ILE A 24 7.25 -3.76 8.31
CA ILE A 24 6.79 -5.15 8.30
C ILE A 24 6.49 -5.63 9.73
N ILE A 25 7.35 -5.31 10.69
CA ILE A 25 7.15 -5.67 12.11
C ILE A 25 5.91 -4.97 12.71
N ALA A 26 5.73 -3.69 12.37
CA ALA A 26 4.65 -2.86 12.89
C ALA A 26 4.10 -1.95 11.77
N PRO A 27 3.12 -2.41 10.98
CA PRO A 27 2.58 -1.68 9.84
C PRO A 27 2.07 -0.27 10.12
N ARG A 28 1.69 0.03 11.37
CA ARG A 28 1.30 1.39 11.77
C ARG A 28 2.46 2.40 11.69
N LEU A 29 3.71 1.93 11.75
CA LEU A 29 4.89 2.77 11.60
C LEU A 29 5.09 3.30 10.18
N THR A 30 4.40 2.74 9.17
CA THR A 30 4.42 3.26 7.78
C THR A 30 4.17 4.77 7.70
N VAL A 31 3.30 5.32 8.55
CA VAL A 31 3.05 6.77 8.62
C VAL A 31 4.31 7.53 9.02
N THR A 32 4.90 7.17 10.17
CA THR A 32 6.11 7.81 10.68
C THR A 32 7.28 7.61 9.73
N THR A 33 7.43 6.39 9.20
CA THR A 33 8.47 6.04 8.24
C THR A 33 8.35 6.87 6.97
N LEU A 34 7.14 7.05 6.41
CA LEU A 34 6.94 7.91 5.24
C LEU A 34 7.37 9.33 5.54
N VAL A 35 6.88 9.92 6.64
CA VAL A 35 7.18 11.32 6.99
C VAL A 35 8.68 11.52 7.20
N VAL A 36 9.32 10.66 7.99
CA VAL A 36 10.76 10.76 8.29
C VAL A 36 11.60 10.55 7.03
N LEU A 37 11.35 9.46 6.29
CA LEU A 37 12.12 9.13 5.10
C LEU A 37 11.96 10.21 4.03
N ALA A 38 10.73 10.67 3.79
CA ALA A 38 10.46 11.70 2.81
C ALA A 38 11.12 13.03 3.18
N SER A 39 11.02 13.42 4.45
CA SER A 39 11.65 14.64 4.96
C SER A 39 13.17 14.57 4.82
N VAL A 40 13.81 13.46 5.18
CA VAL A 40 15.26 13.27 5.04
C VAL A 40 15.68 13.41 3.57
N VAL A 41 14.96 12.75 2.66
CA VAL A 41 15.26 12.80 1.22
C VAL A 41 15.10 14.22 0.65
N ILE A 42 14.00 14.90 0.99
CA ILE A 42 13.72 16.28 0.53
C ILE A 42 14.73 17.26 1.10
N VAL A 43 15.00 17.22 2.41
CA VAL A 43 15.97 18.10 3.08
C VAL A 43 17.36 17.88 2.51
N LEU A 44 17.77 16.64 2.26
CA LEU A 44 19.06 16.36 1.62
C LEU A 44 19.15 17.00 0.24
N ALA A 45 18.11 16.86 -0.60
CA ALA A 45 18.09 17.47 -1.93
C ALA A 45 18.18 19.00 -1.88
N LEU A 46 17.49 19.64 -0.93
CA LEU A 46 17.56 21.09 -0.70
C LEU A 46 18.96 21.52 -0.23
N LEU A 47 19.58 20.78 0.69
CA LEU A 47 20.94 21.06 1.17
C LEU A 47 22.00 20.88 0.08
N GLU A 48 21.72 20.05 -0.92
CA GLU A 48 22.56 19.83 -2.10
C GLU A 48 22.31 20.85 -3.22
N GLY A 49 21.40 21.81 -2.99
CA GLY A 49 21.16 22.93 -3.89
C GLY A 49 19.98 22.76 -4.84
N THR A 50 19.22 21.67 -4.74
CA THR A 50 17.96 21.52 -5.49
C THR A 50 16.98 22.60 -5.05
N LYS A 51 16.34 23.30 -5.99
CA LYS A 51 15.40 24.36 -5.64
C LYS A 51 14.04 23.75 -5.28
N LEU A 52 13.32 24.35 -4.33
CA LEU A 52 11.99 23.89 -3.92
C LEU A 52 11.02 23.75 -5.12
N ARG A 53 11.09 24.69 -6.07
CA ARG A 53 10.30 24.67 -7.32
C ARG A 53 10.56 23.45 -8.21
N GLU A 54 11.76 22.85 -8.13
CA GLU A 54 12.14 21.69 -8.94
C GLU A 54 11.62 20.39 -8.32
N LEU A 55 11.53 20.35 -6.98
CA LEU A 55 10.91 19.26 -6.23
C LEU A 55 9.39 19.20 -6.43
N PHE A 56 8.75 20.36 -6.58
CA PHE A 56 7.30 20.50 -6.72
C PHE A 56 6.90 21.08 -8.09
N LYS A 57 7.61 20.67 -9.15
CA LYS A 57 7.25 21.04 -10.51
C LYS A 57 5.84 20.52 -10.81
N LEU A 58 4.98 21.40 -11.31
CA LEU A 58 3.62 21.05 -11.72
C LEU A 58 3.66 20.17 -12.98
N ASP A 59 3.50 18.87 -12.79
CA ASP A 59 3.17 17.93 -13.86
C ASP A 59 1.76 17.36 -13.65
N LEU A 60 1.26 16.61 -14.63
CA LEU A 60 -0.09 16.07 -14.59
C LEU A 60 -0.34 15.21 -13.35
N THR A 61 0.64 14.40 -12.93
CA THR A 61 0.51 13.52 -11.76
C THR A 61 0.35 14.35 -10.49
N PHE A 62 1.20 15.37 -10.31
CA PHE A 62 1.12 16.22 -9.13
C PHE A 62 -0.17 17.03 -9.11
N VAL A 63 -0.56 17.62 -10.24
CA VAL A 63 -1.81 18.40 -10.35
C VAL A 63 -3.02 17.54 -10.00
N LEU A 64 -3.11 16.30 -10.49
CA LEU A 64 -4.21 15.39 -10.18
C LEU A 64 -4.24 14.97 -8.71
N LEU A 65 -3.08 14.75 -8.08
CA LEU A 65 -3.00 14.45 -6.65
C LEU A 65 -3.44 15.64 -5.78
N ILE A 66 -3.03 16.87 -6.15
CA ILE A 66 -3.48 18.09 -5.47
C ILE A 66 -4.97 18.32 -5.69
N ALA A 67 -5.48 18.11 -6.90
CA ALA A 67 -6.91 18.24 -7.21
C ALA A 67 -7.75 17.22 -6.43
N ALA A 68 -7.29 15.96 -6.34
CA ALA A 68 -7.91 14.95 -5.48
C ALA A 68 -7.91 15.41 -4.02
N GLY A 69 -6.78 15.89 -3.49
CA GLY A 69 -6.69 16.39 -2.12
C GLY A 69 -7.62 17.58 -1.85
N ALA A 70 -7.66 18.57 -2.76
CA ALA A 70 -8.55 19.71 -2.68
C ALA A 70 -10.02 19.28 -2.69
N TYR A 71 -10.37 18.31 -3.55
CA TYR A 71 -11.70 17.74 -3.55
C TYR A 71 -12.04 17.03 -2.23
N LEU A 72 -11.10 16.31 -1.61
CA LEU A 72 -11.33 15.70 -0.29
C LEU A 72 -11.63 16.74 0.79
N PHE A 73 -11.02 17.94 0.75
CA PHE A 73 -11.35 19.02 1.67
C PHE A 73 -12.77 19.55 1.45
N VAL A 74 -13.19 19.72 0.20
CA VAL A 74 -14.56 20.12 -0.14
C VAL A 74 -15.54 19.04 0.31
N ASN A 75 -15.28 17.79 -0.04
CA ASN A 75 -16.09 16.63 0.31
C ASN A 75 -16.19 16.36 1.83
N ALA A 76 -15.19 16.77 2.61
CA ALA A 76 -15.25 16.70 4.07
C ALA A 76 -16.32 17.61 4.69
N THR A 77 -16.75 18.68 4.00
CA THR A 77 -17.71 19.66 4.55
C THR A 77 -19.11 19.10 4.77
N TRP A 78 -19.48 18.01 4.07
CA TRP A 78 -20.74 17.29 4.27
C TRP A 78 -20.55 15.86 4.79
N SER A 79 -19.35 15.51 5.26
CA SER A 79 -19.12 14.24 5.94
C SER A 79 -19.86 14.19 7.28
N ALA A 80 -20.33 13.00 7.68
CA ALA A 80 -20.99 12.80 8.97
C ALA A 80 -20.06 13.06 10.19
N ASP A 81 -18.74 13.09 9.97
CA ASP A 81 -17.72 13.44 10.96
C ASP A 81 -16.68 14.35 10.29
N SER A 82 -17.02 15.63 10.15
CA SER A 82 -16.25 16.60 9.38
C SER A 82 -14.84 16.84 9.95
N GLU A 83 -14.64 16.79 11.27
CA GLU A 83 -13.33 16.97 11.90
C GLU A 83 -12.37 15.85 11.48
N ARG A 84 -12.83 14.60 11.64
CA ARG A 84 -12.06 13.43 11.21
C ARG A 84 -11.84 13.43 9.70
N ALA A 85 -12.86 13.81 8.93
CA ALA A 85 -12.82 13.91 7.48
C ALA A 85 -11.73 14.89 7.01
N LEU A 86 -11.69 16.09 7.59
CA LEU A 86 -10.64 17.09 7.33
C LEU A 86 -9.25 16.56 7.70
N GLY A 87 -9.13 15.86 8.84
CA GLY A 87 -7.89 15.18 9.23
C GLY A 87 -7.42 14.16 8.18
N LYS A 88 -8.34 13.41 7.56
CA LYS A 88 -8.00 12.47 6.47
C LYS A 88 -7.61 13.16 5.18
N ALA A 89 -8.30 14.23 4.80
CA ALA A 89 -7.93 15.04 3.64
C ALA A 89 -6.53 15.65 3.81
N ALA A 90 -6.23 16.19 4.99
CA ALA A 90 -4.90 16.73 5.32
C ALA A 90 -3.80 15.66 5.25
N VAL A 91 -4.04 14.48 5.83
CA VAL A 91 -3.08 13.36 5.77
C VAL A 91 -2.87 12.88 4.34
N PHE A 92 -3.92 12.78 3.53
CA PHE A 92 -3.81 12.42 2.10
C PHE A 92 -2.91 13.43 1.36
N LEU A 93 -3.21 14.72 1.49
CA LEU A 93 -2.47 15.77 0.79
C LEU A 93 -1.01 15.81 1.25
N LEU A 94 -0.76 15.69 2.55
CA LEU A 94 0.59 15.62 3.11
C LEU A 94 1.37 14.45 2.50
N PHE A 95 0.79 13.24 2.50
CA PHE A 95 1.47 12.06 1.95
C PHE A 95 1.70 12.16 0.45
N ALA A 96 0.76 12.72 -0.30
CA ALA A 96 0.92 12.96 -1.74
C ALA A 96 2.07 13.92 -2.02
N VAL A 97 2.13 15.05 -1.32
CA VAL A 97 3.20 16.06 -1.46
C VAL A 97 4.56 15.47 -1.06
N LEU A 98 4.65 14.83 0.12
CA LEU A 98 5.88 14.21 0.59
C LEU A 98 6.38 13.14 -0.38
N THR A 99 5.50 12.24 -0.82
CA THR A 99 5.86 11.18 -1.78
C THR A 99 6.34 11.77 -3.09
N TYR A 100 5.60 12.73 -3.68
CA TYR A 100 5.97 13.33 -4.95
C TYR A 100 7.32 14.05 -4.86
N GLY A 101 7.50 14.90 -3.83
CA GLY A 101 8.75 15.63 -3.60
C GLY A 101 9.94 14.70 -3.39
N SER A 102 9.76 13.60 -2.65
CA SER A 102 10.81 12.59 -2.44
C SER A 102 11.16 11.83 -3.71
N VAL A 103 10.17 11.42 -4.51
CA VAL A 103 10.42 10.76 -5.80
C VAL A 103 11.20 11.69 -6.74
N ARG A 104 10.82 12.97 -6.82
CA ARG A 104 11.53 13.98 -7.62
C ARG A 104 12.96 14.17 -7.13
N ALA A 105 13.17 14.28 -5.82
CA ALA A 105 14.50 14.35 -5.22
C ALA A 105 15.37 13.12 -5.52
N LEU A 106 14.80 11.92 -5.41
CA LEU A 106 15.51 10.66 -5.66
C LEU A 106 15.95 10.51 -7.13
N ILE A 107 15.14 10.98 -8.08
CA ILE A 107 15.44 10.90 -9.52
C ILE A 107 16.75 11.63 -9.87
N GLU A 108 17.15 12.63 -9.09
CA GLU A 108 18.38 13.41 -9.26
C GLU A 108 19.56 12.85 -8.44
N TRP A 109 19.38 11.78 -7.66
CA TRP A 109 20.46 11.23 -6.84
C TRP A 109 21.58 10.59 -7.68
N PRO A 110 22.84 10.68 -7.20
CA PRO A 110 23.93 9.87 -7.72
C PRO A 110 23.61 8.38 -7.63
N VAL A 111 23.91 7.63 -8.69
CA VAL A 111 23.62 6.18 -8.78
C VAL A 111 24.28 5.40 -7.64
N GLN A 112 25.49 5.77 -7.23
CA GLN A 112 26.20 5.11 -6.12
C GLN A 112 25.45 5.25 -4.79
N ARG A 113 24.89 6.44 -4.52
CA ARG A 113 24.07 6.68 -3.33
C ARG A 113 22.79 5.88 -3.38
N ALA A 114 22.11 5.89 -4.53
CA ALA A 114 20.91 5.08 -4.73
C ALA A 114 21.20 3.58 -4.57
N LYS A 115 22.36 3.09 -4.99
CA LYS A 115 22.79 1.71 -4.76
C LYS A 115 23.01 1.41 -3.28
N ALA A 116 23.72 2.27 -2.55
CA ALA A 116 23.93 2.05 -1.11
C ALA A 116 22.60 2.03 -0.32
N ALA A 117 21.73 3.01 -0.55
CA ALA A 117 20.40 3.07 0.06
C ALA A 117 19.50 1.90 -0.39
N GLY A 118 19.55 1.52 -1.67
CA GLY A 118 18.81 0.39 -2.23
C GLY A 118 19.21 -0.94 -1.59
N MET A 119 20.50 -1.14 -1.28
CA MET A 119 20.96 -2.31 -0.53
C MET A 119 20.38 -2.33 0.88
N GLY A 120 20.40 -1.18 1.58
CA GLY A 120 19.74 -1.05 2.88
C GLY A 120 18.27 -1.49 2.81
N PHE A 121 17.51 -0.94 1.86
CA PHE A 121 16.11 -1.30 1.63
C PHE A 121 15.88 -2.79 1.34
N ALA A 122 16.67 -3.39 0.45
CA ALA A 122 16.54 -4.80 0.11
C ALA A 122 16.85 -5.72 1.32
N LEU A 123 17.89 -5.40 2.09
CA LEU A 123 18.23 -6.12 3.31
C LEU A 123 17.14 -5.95 4.37
N GLY A 124 16.65 -4.73 4.59
CA GLY A 124 15.58 -4.46 5.55
C GLY A 124 14.29 -5.22 5.23
N THR A 125 13.92 -5.30 3.94
CA THR A 125 12.79 -6.11 3.47
C THR A 125 13.04 -7.60 3.69
N THR A 126 14.25 -8.09 3.43
CA THR A 126 14.63 -9.50 3.64
C THR A 126 14.62 -9.88 5.13
N PHE A 127 15.09 -9.01 6.01
CA PHE A 127 15.02 -9.22 7.46
C PHE A 127 13.58 -9.14 7.97
N GLY A 128 12.76 -8.25 7.42
CA GLY A 128 11.31 -8.19 7.70
C GLY A 128 10.61 -9.49 7.29
N LEU A 129 10.97 -10.07 6.14
CA LEU A 129 10.50 -11.39 5.73
C LEU A 129 10.93 -12.48 6.73
N ALA A 130 12.20 -12.49 7.15
CA ALA A 130 12.69 -13.47 8.11
C ALA A 130 11.92 -13.39 9.45
N PHE A 131 11.67 -12.18 9.93
CA PHE A 131 10.81 -11.93 11.10
C PHE A 131 9.39 -12.49 10.88
N LEU A 132 8.77 -12.20 9.73
CA LEU A 132 7.40 -12.64 9.46
C LEU A 132 7.29 -14.17 9.37
N LEU A 133 8.25 -14.83 8.71
CA LEU A 133 8.32 -16.28 8.65
C LEU A 133 8.50 -16.89 10.04
N PHE A 134 9.33 -16.26 10.89
CA PHE A 134 9.50 -16.69 12.28
C PHE A 134 8.20 -16.56 13.09
N GLU A 135 7.50 -15.43 12.99
CA GLU A 135 6.20 -15.23 13.67
C GLU A 135 5.14 -16.22 13.16
N LEU A 136 5.10 -16.51 11.86
CA LEU A 136 4.19 -17.51 11.30
C LEU A 136 4.52 -18.92 11.82
N ALA A 137 5.79 -19.31 11.80
CA ALA A 137 6.24 -20.65 12.23
C ALA A 137 6.09 -20.88 13.74
N THR A 138 6.20 -19.84 14.55
CA THR A 138 6.15 -19.93 16.03
C THR A 138 4.79 -19.57 16.61
N HIS A 139 3.77 -19.39 15.77
CA HIS A 139 2.45 -18.92 16.17
C HIS A 139 2.53 -17.64 17.02
N GLN A 140 3.26 -16.66 16.49
CA GLN A 140 3.45 -15.33 17.03
C GLN A 140 4.12 -15.34 18.41
N TRP A 141 5.17 -16.14 18.58
CA TRP A 141 5.84 -16.28 19.88
C TRP A 141 6.47 -14.98 20.37
N LEU A 142 7.14 -14.22 19.51
CA LEU A 142 7.79 -12.98 19.93
C LEU A 142 6.74 -11.91 20.25
N ALA A 143 5.68 -11.78 19.44
CA ALA A 143 4.57 -10.88 19.77
C ALA A 143 3.90 -11.24 21.11
N ARG A 144 3.64 -12.53 21.36
CA ARG A 144 3.08 -13.00 22.65
C ARG A 144 4.01 -12.66 23.82
N THR A 145 5.30 -12.93 23.68
CA THR A 145 6.30 -12.63 24.71
C THR A 145 6.34 -11.13 25.00
N VAL A 146 6.37 -10.28 23.98
CA VAL A 146 6.35 -8.82 24.17
C VAL A 146 5.07 -8.38 24.88
N TYR A 147 3.90 -8.83 24.44
CA TYR A 147 2.64 -8.42 25.05
C TYR A 147 2.47 -8.90 26.50
N ASN A 148 3.01 -10.07 26.85
CA ASN A 148 2.94 -10.59 28.22
C ASN A 148 3.93 -9.89 29.17
N ASN A 149 5.07 -9.40 28.67
CA ASN A 149 6.07 -8.74 29.50
C ASN A 149 5.92 -7.21 29.54
N PHE A 150 5.27 -6.62 28.54
CA PHE A 150 5.14 -5.18 28.40
C PHE A 150 3.68 -4.79 28.19
N SER A 151 3.02 -4.37 29.27
CA SER A 151 1.61 -3.97 29.26
C SER A 151 1.30 -2.83 28.27
N PHE A 152 2.23 -1.91 28.06
CA PHE A 152 2.09 -0.82 27.09
C PHE A 152 2.10 -1.29 25.63
N ALA A 153 2.63 -2.48 25.35
CA ALA A 153 2.68 -3.04 24.00
C ALA A 153 1.39 -3.79 23.63
N VAL A 154 0.55 -4.10 24.61
CA VAL A 154 -0.73 -4.80 24.38
C VAL A 154 -1.65 -3.93 23.53
N PRO A 155 -2.19 -4.44 22.41
CA PRO A 155 -3.14 -3.70 21.59
C PRO A 155 -4.41 -3.35 22.40
N HIS A 156 -4.94 -2.15 22.22
CA HIS A 156 -6.21 -1.71 22.86
C HIS A 156 -7.44 -2.59 22.52
N GLY A 157 -7.32 -3.52 21.58
CA GLY A 157 -8.35 -4.52 21.28
C GLY A 157 -7.75 -5.92 21.23
N THR A 158 -8.16 -6.78 22.17
CA THR A 158 -7.74 -8.19 22.28
C THR A 158 -8.72 -9.12 21.56
N LYS A 159 -9.34 -8.65 20.47
CA LYS A 159 -10.40 -9.38 19.78
C LYS A 159 -9.89 -10.72 19.28
N GLY A 160 -10.43 -11.81 19.83
CA GLY A 160 -10.04 -13.18 19.45
C GLY A 160 -8.79 -13.70 20.15
N PHE A 161 -8.16 -12.92 21.03
CA PHE A 161 -7.03 -13.37 21.82
C PHE A 161 -7.51 -14.39 22.85
N VAL A 162 -6.71 -15.42 23.09
CA VAL A 162 -6.96 -16.38 24.17
C VAL A 162 -6.08 -15.98 25.35
N ILE A 163 -6.71 -15.42 26.38
CA ILE A 163 -6.04 -15.02 27.61
C ILE A 163 -6.36 -16.06 28.70
N ARG A 164 -5.34 -16.59 29.36
CA ARG A 164 -5.48 -17.52 30.49
C ARG A 164 -4.57 -17.05 31.63
N HIS A 165 -5.14 -16.89 32.82
CA HIS A 165 -4.41 -16.41 34.01
C HIS A 165 -3.68 -15.07 33.78
N GLY A 166 -4.30 -14.15 33.02
CA GLY A 166 -3.70 -12.85 32.69
C GLY A 166 -2.68 -12.88 31.55
N GLU A 167 -2.31 -14.06 31.03
CA GLU A 167 -1.34 -14.20 29.94
C GLU A 167 -2.01 -14.50 28.59
N ILE A 168 -1.52 -13.84 27.55
CA ILE A 168 -1.90 -14.09 26.17
C ILE A 168 -1.24 -15.39 25.70
N ARG A 169 -2.05 -16.43 25.55
CA ARG A 169 -1.61 -17.76 25.08
C ARG A 169 -1.71 -17.93 23.58
N ARG A 170 -2.65 -17.25 22.94
CA ARG A 170 -2.84 -17.29 21.48
C ARG A 170 -3.24 -15.92 20.94
N ILE A 171 -2.56 -15.50 19.89
CA ILE A 171 -2.94 -14.35 19.06
C ILE A 171 -3.57 -14.93 17.78
N PRO A 172 -4.65 -14.34 17.25
CA PRO A 172 -5.19 -14.75 15.97
C PRO A 172 -4.23 -14.48 14.81
N THR A 173 -4.15 -15.43 13.88
CA THR A 173 -3.26 -15.34 12.70
C THR A 173 -3.57 -14.14 11.81
N PHE A 174 -4.82 -13.66 11.79
CA PHE A 174 -5.22 -12.50 10.99
C PHE A 174 -4.57 -11.18 11.46
N GLU A 175 -3.95 -11.14 12.65
CA GLU A 175 -3.20 -9.96 13.10
C GLU A 175 -1.98 -9.69 12.21
N LEU A 176 -1.40 -10.73 11.60
CA LEU A 176 -0.27 -10.62 10.67
C LEU A 176 -0.68 -10.16 9.26
N ASN A 177 -1.97 -10.01 8.97
CA ASN A 177 -2.45 -9.70 7.62
C ASN A 177 -1.89 -8.37 7.10
N ARG A 178 -1.71 -7.38 7.99
CA ARG A 178 -1.12 -6.09 7.59
C ARG A 178 0.36 -6.24 7.24
N ASP A 179 1.08 -7.04 8.01
CA ASP A 179 2.52 -7.30 7.85
C ASP A 179 2.78 -7.96 6.49
N VAL A 180 1.96 -8.96 6.15
CA VAL A 180 1.97 -9.64 4.84
C VAL A 180 1.65 -8.66 3.71
N GLY A 181 0.69 -7.74 3.92
CA GLY A 181 0.38 -6.68 2.96
C GLY A 181 1.56 -5.75 2.71
N VAL A 182 2.22 -5.27 3.77
CA VAL A 182 3.42 -4.42 3.67
C VAL A 182 4.56 -5.16 2.95
N LEU A 183 4.78 -6.43 3.27
CA LEU A 183 5.78 -7.27 2.60
C LEU A 183 5.53 -7.36 1.08
N LEU A 184 4.31 -7.72 0.66
CA LEU A 184 3.98 -7.87 -0.75
C LEU A 184 4.16 -6.55 -1.52
N ILE A 185 3.72 -5.44 -0.93
CA ILE A 185 3.86 -4.12 -1.55
C ILE A 185 5.34 -3.71 -1.66
N SER A 186 6.19 -4.11 -0.71
CA SER A 186 7.64 -3.83 -0.73
C SER A 186 8.44 -4.78 -1.63
N LEU A 187 7.87 -5.96 -1.97
CA LEU A 187 8.54 -7.04 -2.69
C LEU A 187 9.10 -6.60 -4.04
N TRP A 188 8.25 -6.06 -4.92
CA TRP A 188 8.63 -5.77 -6.30
C TRP A 188 9.75 -4.72 -6.45
N PRO A 189 9.74 -3.58 -5.74
CA PRO A 189 10.89 -2.67 -5.70
C PRO A 189 12.17 -3.33 -5.18
N ALA A 190 12.09 -4.22 -4.19
CA ALA A 190 13.26 -4.90 -3.63
C ALA A 190 13.85 -5.91 -4.64
N LEU A 191 13.00 -6.66 -5.33
CA LEU A 191 13.43 -7.57 -6.40
C LEU A 191 14.01 -6.81 -7.58
N LEU A 192 13.43 -5.66 -7.97
CA LEU A 192 14.00 -4.78 -8.99
C LEU A 192 15.43 -4.37 -8.63
N TYR A 193 15.64 -3.96 -7.37
CA TYR A 193 16.97 -3.59 -6.91
C TYR A 193 17.95 -4.77 -6.96
N LEU A 194 17.57 -5.93 -6.41
CA LEU A 194 18.45 -7.10 -6.29
C LEU A 194 18.82 -7.70 -7.65
N PHE A 195 17.84 -7.89 -8.54
CA PHE A 195 18.06 -8.54 -9.84
C PHE A 195 18.62 -7.60 -10.91
N VAL A 196 18.25 -6.32 -10.89
CA VAL A 196 18.57 -5.39 -11.99
C VAL A 196 19.58 -4.34 -11.55
N ALA A 197 19.34 -3.66 -10.43
CA ALA A 197 20.18 -2.51 -10.05
C ALA A 197 21.56 -2.91 -9.52
N ARG A 198 21.60 -3.96 -8.70
CA ARG A 198 22.85 -4.48 -8.14
C ARG A 198 23.41 -5.62 -8.98
N GLY A 199 22.59 -6.62 -9.26
CA GLY A 199 23.00 -7.82 -10.00
C GLY A 199 24.07 -8.66 -9.29
N GLY A 200 24.57 -9.69 -9.96
CA GLY A 200 25.57 -10.61 -9.44
C GLY A 200 24.98 -11.78 -8.63
N ARG A 201 25.76 -12.87 -8.50
CA ARG A 201 25.27 -14.16 -7.97
C ARG A 201 24.67 -14.07 -6.56
N VAL A 202 25.30 -13.31 -5.67
CA VAL A 202 24.81 -13.15 -4.28
C VAL A 202 23.49 -12.39 -4.25
N CYS A 203 23.34 -11.31 -5.01
CA CYS A 203 22.10 -10.54 -5.04
C CYS A 203 20.98 -11.29 -5.76
N GLN A 204 21.30 -12.10 -6.77
CA GLN A 204 20.35 -13.03 -7.37
C GLN A 204 19.87 -14.08 -6.37
N ALA A 205 20.77 -14.67 -5.58
CA ALA A 205 20.40 -15.63 -4.53
C ALA A 205 19.49 -14.97 -3.47
N LEU A 206 19.85 -13.77 -2.99
CA LEU A 206 19.02 -13.00 -2.07
C LEU A 206 17.66 -12.64 -2.67
N GLY A 207 17.62 -12.25 -3.95
CA GLY A 207 16.37 -11.97 -4.67
C GLY A 207 15.48 -13.21 -4.76
N THR A 208 16.06 -14.38 -5.05
CA THR A 208 15.33 -15.65 -5.07
C THR A 208 14.81 -16.03 -3.68
N ILE A 209 15.63 -15.90 -2.63
CA ILE A 209 15.21 -16.13 -1.24
C ILE A 209 14.05 -15.21 -0.87
N LEU A 210 14.16 -13.92 -1.22
CA LEU A 210 13.11 -12.94 -0.95
C LEU A 210 11.81 -13.27 -1.70
N ALA A 211 11.88 -13.64 -2.98
CA ALA A 211 10.72 -14.01 -3.78
C ALA A 211 10.03 -15.28 -3.27
N VAL A 212 10.80 -16.36 -3.08
CA VAL A 212 10.28 -17.66 -2.62
C VAL A 212 9.78 -17.56 -1.18
N GLY A 213 10.56 -16.95 -0.29
CA GLY A 213 10.16 -16.77 1.11
C GLY A 213 8.93 -15.89 1.25
N SER A 214 8.77 -14.84 0.43
CA SER A 214 7.54 -14.03 0.43
C SER A 214 6.33 -14.83 -0.03
N ALA A 215 6.48 -15.67 -1.07
CA ALA A 215 5.40 -16.57 -1.49
C ALA A 215 5.01 -17.52 -0.34
N ILE A 216 5.98 -18.15 0.32
CA ILE A 216 5.74 -19.02 1.49
C ILE A 216 5.00 -18.24 2.59
N ALA A 217 5.48 -17.06 2.97
CA ALA A 217 4.85 -16.25 4.01
C ALA A 217 3.40 -15.86 3.66
N ILE A 218 3.15 -15.46 2.41
CA ILE A 218 1.82 -15.08 1.93
C ILE A 218 0.85 -16.27 1.98
N TYR A 219 1.25 -17.43 1.45
CA TYR A 219 0.37 -18.61 1.40
C TYR A 219 0.25 -19.33 2.75
N ALA A 220 1.21 -19.19 3.65
CA ALA A 220 1.10 -19.67 5.04
C ALA A 220 0.25 -18.73 5.92
N SER A 221 0.02 -17.49 5.50
CA SER A 221 -0.79 -16.51 6.22
C SER A 221 -2.29 -16.68 5.94
N ALA A 222 -3.13 -16.07 6.78
CA ALA A 222 -4.58 -15.97 6.59
C ALA A 222 -5.00 -14.72 5.77
N HIS A 223 -4.11 -14.20 4.93
CA HIS A 223 -4.36 -12.99 4.14
C HIS A 223 -4.73 -13.29 2.68
N ASP A 224 -5.96 -13.75 2.47
CA ASP A 224 -6.52 -14.15 1.17
C ASP A 224 -6.26 -13.11 0.05
N THR A 225 -6.36 -11.81 0.38
CA THR A 225 -6.14 -10.73 -0.59
C THR A 225 -4.70 -10.74 -1.14
N SER A 226 -3.68 -10.97 -0.31
CA SER A 226 -2.29 -11.09 -0.78
C SER A 226 -2.06 -12.38 -1.56
N GLN A 227 -2.76 -13.47 -1.21
CA GLN A 227 -2.68 -14.74 -1.93
C GLN A 227 -3.18 -14.61 -3.38
N ILE A 228 -4.16 -13.72 -3.63
CA ILE A 228 -4.64 -13.40 -4.99
C ILE A 228 -3.73 -12.37 -5.68
N ALA A 229 -3.29 -11.34 -4.94
CA ALA A 229 -2.48 -10.25 -5.50
C ALA A 229 -1.10 -10.72 -6.00
N LEU A 230 -0.48 -11.70 -5.34
CA LEU A 230 0.82 -12.22 -5.77
C LEU A 230 0.76 -12.88 -7.17
N PRO A 231 -0.10 -13.90 -7.45
CA PRO A 231 -0.30 -14.45 -8.78
C PRO A 231 -0.63 -13.41 -9.85
N ILE A 232 -1.56 -12.48 -9.57
CA ILE A 232 -1.92 -11.43 -10.53
C ILE A 232 -0.69 -10.58 -10.88
N SER A 233 0.09 -10.18 -9.87
CA SER A 233 1.31 -9.41 -10.12
C SER A 233 2.39 -10.20 -10.87
N LEU A 234 2.52 -11.51 -10.63
CA LEU A 234 3.42 -12.40 -11.36
C LEU A 234 3.01 -12.54 -12.84
N ILE A 235 1.71 -12.68 -13.12
CA ILE A 235 1.19 -12.71 -14.49
C ILE A 235 1.50 -11.38 -15.19
N VAL A 236 1.21 -10.25 -14.54
CA VAL A 236 1.52 -8.92 -15.08
C VAL A 236 3.02 -8.76 -15.32
N PHE A 237 3.87 -9.24 -14.42
CA PHE A 237 5.32 -9.23 -14.58
C PHE A 237 5.74 -10.03 -15.82
N ALA A 238 5.29 -11.28 -15.97
CA ALA A 238 5.63 -12.14 -17.10
C ALA A 238 5.16 -11.54 -18.44
N VAL A 239 3.91 -11.04 -18.48
CA VAL A 239 3.37 -10.37 -19.67
C VAL A 239 4.13 -9.07 -19.95
N ALA A 240 4.57 -8.33 -18.93
CA ALA A 240 5.34 -7.10 -19.13
C ALA A 240 6.77 -7.35 -19.62
N LEU A 241 7.34 -8.53 -19.36
CA LEU A 241 8.62 -8.94 -19.96
C LEU A 241 8.45 -9.32 -21.43
N ALA A 242 7.40 -10.08 -21.77
CA ALA A 242 7.17 -10.56 -23.14
C ALA A 242 6.54 -9.50 -24.07
N TRP A 243 5.56 -8.76 -23.56
CA TRP A 243 4.80 -7.75 -24.30
C TRP A 243 4.59 -6.47 -23.47
N PRO A 244 5.65 -5.65 -23.31
CA PRO A 244 5.64 -4.53 -22.36
C PRO A 244 4.56 -3.48 -22.63
N ARG A 245 4.27 -3.20 -23.91
CA ARG A 245 3.22 -2.22 -24.29
C ARG A 245 1.83 -2.77 -23.98
N GLY A 246 1.57 -4.05 -24.29
CA GLY A 246 0.29 -4.69 -23.98
C GLY A 246 0.06 -4.82 -22.48
N ALA A 247 1.10 -5.16 -21.71
CA ALA A 247 1.00 -5.20 -20.24
C ALA A 247 0.66 -3.82 -19.66
N TRP A 248 1.33 -2.75 -20.11
CA TRP A 248 1.03 -1.39 -19.65
C TRP A 248 -0.40 -0.96 -20.00
N LEU A 249 -0.84 -1.17 -21.24
CA LEU A 249 -2.20 -0.87 -21.67
C LEU A 249 -3.22 -1.71 -20.89
N GLY A 250 -2.96 -3.00 -20.69
CA GLY A 250 -3.82 -3.92 -19.96
C GLY A 250 -3.98 -3.53 -18.49
N VAL A 251 -2.88 -3.21 -17.79
CA VAL A 251 -2.92 -2.74 -16.39
C VAL A 251 -3.65 -1.40 -16.29
N THR A 252 -3.43 -0.48 -17.23
CA THR A 252 -4.13 0.82 -17.25
C THR A 252 -5.61 0.65 -17.50
N ALA A 253 -6.00 -0.20 -18.46
CA ALA A 253 -7.39 -0.53 -18.71
C ALA A 253 -8.02 -1.21 -17.49
N ALA A 254 -7.35 -2.18 -16.87
CA ALA A 254 -7.83 -2.87 -15.67
C ALA A 254 -8.05 -1.90 -14.51
N TRP A 255 -7.16 -0.94 -14.30
CA TRP A 255 -7.32 0.12 -13.29
C TRP A 255 -8.58 0.97 -13.54
N CYS A 256 -8.77 1.45 -14.76
CA CYS A 256 -9.96 2.24 -15.10
C CYS A 256 -11.25 1.40 -15.02
N LEU A 257 -11.21 0.17 -15.52
CA LEU A 257 -12.34 -0.76 -15.47
C LEU A 257 -12.68 -1.18 -14.04
N ALA A 258 -11.71 -1.26 -13.13
CA ALA A 258 -11.98 -1.53 -11.72
C ALA A 258 -12.90 -0.46 -11.12
N PHE A 259 -12.69 0.83 -11.44
CA PHE A 259 -13.64 1.88 -11.06
C PHE A 259 -14.98 1.79 -11.80
N ALA A 260 -14.95 1.61 -13.12
CA ALA A 260 -16.17 1.63 -13.93
C ALA A 260 -17.11 0.45 -13.65
N LEU A 261 -16.57 -0.73 -13.34
CA LEU A 261 -17.32 -1.97 -13.24
C LEU A 261 -17.55 -2.44 -11.79
N VAL A 262 -16.96 -1.81 -10.77
CA VAL A 262 -17.10 -2.31 -9.39
C VAL A 262 -18.55 -2.38 -8.91
N ILE A 263 -19.39 -1.40 -9.26
CA ILE A 263 -20.81 -1.38 -8.89
C ILE A 263 -21.57 -2.55 -9.54
N PRO A 264 -21.62 -2.69 -10.88
CA PRO A 264 -22.34 -3.81 -11.49
C PRO A 264 -21.75 -5.18 -11.11
N LEU A 265 -20.43 -5.29 -10.92
CA LEU A 265 -19.82 -6.54 -10.47
C LEU A 265 -20.19 -6.90 -9.02
N ALA A 266 -20.26 -5.93 -8.10
CA ALA A 266 -20.68 -6.15 -6.72
C ALA A 266 -22.14 -6.60 -6.64
N VAL A 267 -23.04 -5.92 -7.35
CA VAL A 267 -24.46 -6.28 -7.42
C VAL A 267 -24.64 -7.66 -8.08
N SER A 268 -23.95 -7.92 -9.19
CA SER A 268 -23.99 -9.20 -9.88
C SER A 268 -23.49 -10.35 -8.99
N ALA A 269 -22.37 -10.17 -8.28
CA ALA A 269 -21.84 -11.18 -7.36
C ALA A 269 -22.85 -11.57 -6.29
N PHE A 270 -23.60 -10.60 -5.76
CA PHE A 270 -24.63 -10.85 -4.76
C PHE A 270 -25.86 -11.54 -5.37
N ASN A 271 -26.39 -11.02 -6.47
CA ASN A 271 -27.58 -11.56 -7.13
C ASN A 271 -27.38 -12.99 -7.66
N ASN A 272 -26.15 -13.37 -7.99
CA ASN A 272 -25.80 -14.74 -8.39
C ASN A 272 -25.48 -15.66 -7.20
N GLY A 273 -25.79 -15.27 -5.96
CA GLY A 273 -25.67 -16.12 -4.78
C GLY A 273 -24.22 -16.42 -4.37
N LEU A 274 -23.22 -15.67 -4.84
CA LEU A 274 -21.82 -15.93 -4.45
C LEU A 274 -21.58 -15.76 -2.95
N HIS A 275 -22.40 -14.95 -2.27
CA HIS A 275 -22.36 -14.82 -0.82
C HIS A 275 -22.84 -16.06 -0.06
N GLU A 276 -23.50 -17.02 -0.73
CA GLU A 276 -23.95 -18.30 -0.17
C GLU A 276 -23.00 -19.44 -0.53
N ALA A 277 -22.23 -19.29 -1.62
CA ALA A 277 -21.33 -20.30 -2.16
C ALA A 277 -20.28 -20.81 -1.15
N GLU A 278 -20.34 -22.09 -0.82
CA GLU A 278 -19.49 -22.71 0.23
C GLU A 278 -17.99 -22.73 -0.11
N TRP A 279 -17.65 -22.74 -1.40
CA TRP A 279 -16.26 -22.68 -1.88
C TRP A 279 -15.62 -21.30 -1.67
N ILE A 280 -16.43 -20.25 -1.41
CA ILE A 280 -15.93 -18.93 -1.06
C ILE A 280 -15.67 -18.87 0.46
N PRO A 281 -14.45 -18.49 0.88
CA PRO A 281 -14.14 -18.30 2.29
C PRO A 281 -15.16 -17.40 2.98
N TYR A 282 -15.41 -17.68 4.27
CA TYR A 282 -16.39 -16.93 5.07
C TYR A 282 -16.18 -15.40 5.02
N SER A 283 -14.91 -14.95 5.00
CA SER A 283 -14.51 -13.55 4.82
C SER A 283 -14.93 -12.97 3.45
N GLY A 284 -14.80 -13.75 2.38
CA GLY A 284 -15.20 -13.38 1.02
C GLY A 284 -16.71 -13.24 0.88
N ARG A 285 -17.46 -14.23 1.40
CA ARG A 285 -18.94 -14.18 1.43
C ARG A 285 -19.46 -12.94 2.17
N ALA A 286 -18.86 -12.62 3.31
CA ALA A 286 -19.13 -11.40 4.06
C ALA A 286 -18.97 -10.13 3.21
N ARG A 287 -17.86 -10.06 2.48
CA ARG A 287 -17.51 -8.91 1.65
C ARG A 287 -18.51 -8.73 0.52
N ILE A 288 -18.98 -9.80 -0.11
CA ILE A 288 -20.00 -9.72 -1.18
C ILE A 288 -21.28 -9.07 -0.67
N ILE A 289 -21.74 -9.41 0.55
CA ILE A 289 -22.90 -8.77 1.19
C ILE A 289 -22.63 -7.28 1.44
N LEU A 290 -21.47 -6.94 1.99
CA LEU A 290 -21.07 -5.54 2.23
C LEU A 290 -20.97 -4.74 0.91
N TRP A 291 -20.45 -5.35 -0.15
CA TRP A 291 -20.29 -4.74 -1.45
C TRP A 291 -21.64 -4.48 -2.11
N ALA A 292 -22.57 -5.44 -2.04
CA ALA A 292 -23.91 -5.27 -2.57
C ALA A 292 -24.63 -4.10 -1.88
N TYR A 293 -24.63 -4.08 -0.54
CA TYR A 293 -25.19 -2.96 0.22
C TYR A 293 -24.57 -1.62 -0.20
N THR A 294 -23.23 -1.57 -0.27
CA THR A 294 -22.53 -0.33 -0.57
C THR A 294 -22.81 0.14 -2.00
N ALA A 295 -22.85 -0.80 -2.95
CA ALA A 295 -23.17 -0.54 -4.36
C ALA A 295 -24.60 -0.04 -4.55
N GLU A 296 -25.56 -0.66 -3.84
CA GLU A 296 -26.94 -0.17 -3.80
C GLU A 296 -26.99 1.25 -3.25
N ASP A 297 -26.24 1.60 -2.21
CA ASP A 297 -26.34 2.93 -1.62
C ASP A 297 -25.64 4.05 -2.43
N VAL A 298 -24.81 3.74 -3.45
CA VAL A 298 -24.12 4.76 -4.27
C VAL A 298 -25.11 5.72 -4.95
N HIS A 299 -26.27 5.26 -5.41
CA HIS A 299 -27.22 6.10 -6.16
C HIS A 299 -27.84 7.23 -5.30
N LYS A 300 -27.70 7.17 -3.97
CA LYS A 300 -28.20 8.21 -3.05
C LYS A 300 -27.39 9.50 -3.13
N ALA A 301 -26.11 9.42 -3.49
CA ALA A 301 -25.22 10.57 -3.63
C ALA A 301 -24.19 10.36 -4.77
N PRO A 302 -24.63 10.20 -6.03
CA PRO A 302 -23.80 9.68 -7.10
C PRO A 302 -22.69 10.65 -7.56
N ILE A 303 -22.91 11.96 -7.39
CA ILE A 303 -21.97 12.99 -7.87
C ILE A 303 -20.87 13.26 -6.84
N GLY A 304 -21.28 13.68 -5.65
CA GLY A 304 -20.37 14.11 -4.58
C GLY A 304 -20.05 13.04 -3.54
N GLY A 305 -20.76 11.90 -3.54
CA GLY A 305 -20.67 10.90 -2.48
C GLY A 305 -21.20 11.40 -1.14
N ILE A 306 -21.22 10.53 -0.14
CA ILE A 306 -21.75 10.84 1.20
C ILE A 306 -20.73 11.52 2.13
N GLY A 307 -19.56 11.90 1.61
CA GLY A 307 -18.48 12.51 2.38
C GLY A 307 -17.45 11.50 2.90
N ILE A 308 -16.18 11.92 2.88
CA ILE A 308 -15.02 11.15 3.30
C ILE A 308 -15.15 10.71 4.75
N SER A 309 -14.84 9.44 5.01
CA SER A 309 -14.91 8.80 6.32
C SER A 309 -16.32 8.68 6.92
N THR A 310 -17.39 9.03 6.18
CA THR A 310 -18.78 8.88 6.65
C THR A 310 -19.11 7.42 6.94
N THR A 311 -18.69 6.46 6.11
CA THR A 311 -18.97 5.02 6.33
C THR A 311 -18.57 4.57 7.73
N ARG A 312 -17.40 5.03 8.22
CA ARG A 312 -16.93 4.67 9.55
C ARG A 312 -17.72 5.35 10.66
N ALA A 313 -18.07 6.62 10.50
CA ALA A 313 -18.89 7.35 11.45
C ALA A 313 -20.29 6.71 11.60
N GLU A 314 -20.92 6.37 10.48
CA GLU A 314 -22.20 5.66 10.46
C GLU A 314 -22.11 4.29 11.13
N SER A 315 -21.09 3.50 10.81
CA SER A 315 -20.89 2.16 11.40
C SER A 315 -20.71 2.18 12.92
N ALA A 316 -20.30 3.31 13.50
CA ALA A 316 -20.08 3.47 14.93
C ALA A 316 -21.39 3.74 15.69
N LYS A 317 -22.48 4.11 15.00
CA LYS A 317 -23.77 4.40 15.63
C LYS A 317 -24.31 3.17 16.39
N PRO A 318 -24.82 3.33 17.62
CA PRO A 318 -25.26 2.20 18.47
C PRO A 318 -26.24 1.24 17.79
N LYS A 319 -27.21 1.79 17.03
CA LYS A 319 -28.23 1.02 16.31
C LYS A 319 -27.61 0.06 15.29
N LEU A 320 -26.66 0.51 14.49
CA LEU A 320 -25.99 -0.32 13.48
C LEU A 320 -25.03 -1.33 14.11
N ARG A 321 -24.36 -0.96 15.21
CA ARG A 321 -23.55 -1.90 15.99
C ARG A 321 -24.40 -3.04 16.58
N ALA A 322 -25.57 -2.72 17.13
CA ALA A 322 -26.50 -3.72 17.65
C ALA A 322 -26.97 -4.68 16.55
N LYS A 323 -27.40 -4.14 15.39
CA LYS A 323 -27.79 -4.95 14.22
C LYS A 323 -26.66 -5.88 13.75
N SER A 324 -25.42 -5.38 13.70
CA SER A 324 -24.26 -6.20 13.34
C SER A 324 -23.96 -7.31 14.35
N GLN A 325 -24.14 -7.05 15.65
CA GLN A 325 -23.94 -8.06 16.68
C GLN A 325 -25.01 -9.14 16.63
N GLU A 326 -26.27 -8.76 16.39
CA GLU A 326 -27.38 -9.70 16.26
C GLU A 326 -27.19 -10.63 15.05
N ALA A 327 -26.86 -10.07 13.87
CA ALA A 327 -26.60 -10.87 12.69
C ALA A 327 -25.47 -11.89 12.93
N LYS A 328 -24.39 -11.45 13.58
CA LYS A 328 -23.26 -12.32 13.93
C LYS A 328 -23.66 -13.46 14.88
N LYS A 329 -24.55 -13.21 15.86
CA LYS A 329 -25.08 -14.26 16.75
C LYS A 329 -25.87 -15.32 15.97
N LYS A 330 -26.55 -14.90 14.90
CA LYS A 330 -27.30 -15.78 13.99
C LYS A 330 -26.42 -16.45 12.92
N GLY A 331 -25.09 -16.34 13.00
CA GLY A 331 -24.17 -16.86 11.99
C GLY A 331 -24.24 -16.13 10.64
N SER A 332 -24.91 -14.98 10.59
CA SER A 332 -25.16 -14.19 9.38
C SER A 332 -24.39 -12.86 9.38
N TYR A 333 -24.43 -12.15 8.27
CA TYR A 333 -23.91 -10.79 8.15
C TYR A 333 -25.05 -9.78 8.05
N ALA A 334 -24.92 -8.67 8.78
CA ALA A 334 -25.93 -7.62 8.70
C ALA A 334 -25.84 -6.90 7.35
N TRP A 335 -27.01 -6.56 6.80
CA TRP A 335 -27.13 -5.68 5.63
C TRP A 335 -26.81 -4.23 6.03
N TYR A 336 -25.55 -3.83 5.89
CA TYR A 336 -25.00 -2.47 6.07
C TYR A 336 -23.55 -2.38 5.54
N ALA A 337 -23.00 -1.18 5.36
CA ALA A 337 -21.67 -0.96 4.76
C ALA A 337 -20.46 -1.37 5.63
N GLY A 338 -20.67 -1.83 6.88
CA GLY A 338 -19.57 -2.08 7.80
C GLY A 338 -18.80 -0.81 8.19
N PRO A 339 -17.66 -0.93 8.89
CA PRO A 339 -16.77 0.20 9.14
C PRO A 339 -16.00 0.69 7.91
N HIS A 340 -16.06 -0.07 6.82
CA HIS A 340 -15.54 0.21 5.48
C HIS A 340 -15.97 -0.92 4.54
N ALA A 341 -16.06 -0.62 3.25
CA ALA A 341 -16.52 -1.56 2.22
C ALA A 341 -15.51 -2.70 1.91
N HIS A 342 -14.29 -2.66 2.44
CA HIS A 342 -13.20 -3.59 2.07
C HIS A 342 -12.90 -3.61 0.55
N ASN A 343 -13.30 -2.57 -0.18
CA ASN A 343 -13.05 -2.40 -1.60
C ASN A 343 -12.90 -0.90 -1.85
N GLU A 344 -11.71 -0.45 -2.15
CA GLU A 344 -11.39 0.97 -2.30
C GLU A 344 -12.12 1.59 -3.50
N TYR A 345 -12.23 0.86 -4.61
CA TYR A 345 -12.96 1.34 -5.80
C TYR A 345 -14.43 1.64 -5.46
N LEU A 346 -15.07 0.72 -4.75
CA LEU A 346 -16.46 0.88 -4.33
C LEU A 346 -16.61 1.97 -3.26
N GLN A 347 -15.66 2.03 -2.32
CA GLN A 347 -15.65 3.07 -1.29
C GLN A 347 -15.42 4.46 -1.90
N THR A 348 -14.67 4.58 -3.00
CA THR A 348 -14.49 5.85 -3.74
C THR A 348 -15.83 6.30 -4.31
N TRP A 349 -16.58 5.41 -4.97
CA TRP A 349 -17.93 5.72 -5.43
C TRP A 349 -18.84 6.16 -4.30
N TYR A 350 -18.87 5.38 -3.22
CA TYR A 350 -19.81 5.62 -2.12
C TYR A 350 -19.53 6.93 -1.37
N GLU A 351 -18.28 7.19 -0.99
CA GLU A 351 -17.94 8.34 -0.16
C GLU A 351 -17.60 9.60 -0.96
N LEU A 352 -17.07 9.44 -2.18
CA LEU A 352 -16.54 10.55 -2.98
C LEU A 352 -17.31 10.80 -4.28
N GLY A 353 -18.23 9.90 -4.67
CA GLY A 353 -19.01 10.02 -5.89
C GLY A 353 -18.17 10.00 -7.17
N VAL A 354 -18.82 10.28 -8.30
CA VAL A 354 -18.19 10.26 -9.63
C VAL A 354 -17.00 11.23 -9.74
N ILE A 355 -17.03 12.36 -9.02
CA ILE A 355 -15.94 13.34 -9.03
C ILE A 355 -14.68 12.70 -8.42
N GLY A 356 -14.82 12.07 -7.25
CA GLY A 356 -13.72 11.35 -6.61
C GLY A 356 -13.21 10.20 -7.47
N VAL A 357 -14.13 9.45 -8.09
CA VAL A 357 -13.78 8.35 -9.01
C VAL A 357 -12.92 8.84 -10.17
N ILE A 358 -13.33 9.91 -10.85
CA ILE A 358 -12.56 10.47 -11.97
C ILE A 358 -11.18 10.92 -11.51
N LEU A 359 -11.08 11.62 -10.38
CA LEU A 359 -9.82 12.14 -9.87
C LEU A 359 -8.84 11.01 -9.47
N PHE A 360 -9.30 10.01 -8.71
CA PHE A 360 -8.46 8.88 -8.30
C PHE A 360 -8.10 7.96 -9.48
N MET A 361 -9.04 7.71 -10.39
CA MET A 361 -8.80 6.97 -11.62
C MET A 361 -7.73 7.67 -12.48
N ALA A 362 -7.88 8.98 -12.71
CA ALA A 362 -6.93 9.77 -13.48
C ALA A 362 -5.56 9.86 -12.81
N ALA A 363 -5.50 10.05 -11.49
CA ALA A 363 -4.23 10.09 -10.76
C ALA A 363 -3.46 8.76 -10.88
N GLY A 364 -4.15 7.62 -10.71
CA GLY A 364 -3.55 6.30 -10.91
C GLY A 364 -3.10 6.07 -12.37
N ALA A 365 -3.90 6.50 -13.35
CA ALA A 365 -3.53 6.44 -14.76
C ALA A 365 -2.31 7.31 -15.10
N ALA A 366 -2.18 8.49 -14.49
CA ALA A 366 -1.01 9.37 -14.65
C ALA A 366 0.26 8.71 -14.08
N ILE A 367 0.17 8.06 -12.91
CA ILE A 367 1.26 7.25 -12.35
C ILE A 367 1.64 6.11 -13.30
N LEU A 368 0.65 5.39 -13.84
CA LEU A 368 0.90 4.35 -14.86
C LEU A 368 1.52 4.91 -16.14
N GLY A 369 1.20 6.16 -16.52
CA GLY A 369 1.86 6.86 -17.61
C GLY A 369 3.34 7.12 -17.34
N VAL A 370 3.71 7.44 -16.09
CA VAL A 370 5.12 7.51 -15.68
C VAL A 370 5.78 6.14 -15.76
N ILE A 371 5.14 5.09 -15.24
CA ILE A 371 5.65 3.71 -15.27
C ILE A 371 5.82 3.21 -16.71
N GLY A 372 4.88 3.51 -17.61
CA GLY A 372 4.88 3.08 -19.01
C GLY A 372 6.08 3.61 -19.80
N ARG A 373 6.65 4.74 -19.38
CA ARG A 373 7.86 5.37 -19.96
C ARG A 373 9.17 4.78 -19.44
N LEU A 374 9.14 3.91 -18.43
CA LEU A 374 10.35 3.24 -17.94
C LEU A 374 10.89 2.24 -18.98
N ALA A 375 12.21 2.14 -19.06
CA ALA A 375 12.87 1.11 -19.85
C ALA A 375 12.63 -0.28 -19.25
N SER A 376 12.68 -1.32 -20.10
CA SER A 376 12.73 -2.71 -19.62
C SER A 376 14.11 -2.97 -18.98
N PRO A 377 14.22 -3.74 -17.88
CA PRO A 377 13.15 -4.45 -17.16
C PRO A 377 12.42 -3.64 -16.08
N ASN A 378 12.83 -2.40 -15.79
CA ASN A 378 12.26 -1.58 -14.70
C ASN A 378 10.73 -1.44 -14.81
N ARG A 379 10.22 -1.25 -16.02
CA ARG A 379 8.77 -1.19 -16.27
C ARG A 379 8.03 -2.45 -15.82
N ALA A 380 8.58 -3.65 -16.05
CA ALA A 380 7.92 -4.90 -15.71
C ALA A 380 7.73 -5.04 -14.19
N PHE A 381 8.78 -4.75 -13.41
CA PHE A 381 8.72 -4.74 -11.95
C PHE A 381 7.71 -3.71 -11.42
N MET A 382 7.69 -2.50 -11.99
CA MET A 382 6.80 -1.44 -11.51
C MET A 382 5.34 -1.65 -11.93
N LEU A 383 5.07 -2.28 -13.08
CA LEU A 383 3.71 -2.71 -13.45
C LEU A 383 3.20 -3.82 -12.54
N ALA A 384 4.05 -4.81 -12.23
CA ALA A 384 3.72 -5.88 -11.30
C ALA A 384 3.43 -5.33 -9.88
N HIS A 385 4.25 -4.38 -9.43
CA HIS A 385 4.03 -3.65 -8.19
C HIS A 385 2.65 -2.95 -8.18
N PHE A 386 2.35 -2.18 -9.22
CA PHE A 386 1.07 -1.48 -9.32
C PHE A 386 -0.11 -2.47 -9.34
N ALA A 387 0.02 -3.59 -10.05
CA ALA A 387 -1.01 -4.63 -10.08
C ALA A 387 -1.23 -5.28 -8.71
N ALA A 388 -0.17 -5.52 -7.93
CA ALA A 388 -0.28 -6.00 -6.56
C ALA A 388 -1.04 -5.01 -5.67
N PHE A 389 -0.70 -3.71 -5.76
CA PHE A 389 -1.39 -2.64 -5.04
C PHE A 389 -2.86 -2.54 -5.44
N ALA A 390 -3.16 -2.48 -6.73
CA ALA A 390 -4.51 -2.40 -7.27
C ALA A 390 -5.38 -3.61 -6.85
N THR A 391 -4.79 -4.81 -6.77
CA THR A 391 -5.49 -6.00 -6.28
C THR A 391 -5.77 -5.91 -4.78
N ILE A 392 -4.80 -5.44 -3.98
CA ILE A 392 -5.01 -5.21 -2.55
C ILE A 392 -6.12 -4.18 -2.32
N SER A 393 -6.17 -3.11 -3.12
CA SER A 393 -7.25 -2.12 -3.08
C SER A 393 -8.64 -2.70 -3.37
N ALA A 394 -8.75 -3.83 -4.10
CA ALA A 394 -10.03 -4.43 -4.45
C ALA A 394 -10.72 -5.15 -3.27
N SER A 395 -9.95 -5.76 -2.35
CA SER A 395 -10.50 -6.60 -1.29
C SER A 395 -9.81 -6.45 0.08
N GLY A 396 -8.99 -5.42 0.25
CA GLY A 396 -8.13 -5.21 1.42
C GLY A 396 -8.82 -4.50 2.57
N TRP A 397 -8.32 -3.31 2.90
CA TRP A 397 -8.77 -2.50 4.02
C TRP A 397 -9.51 -1.24 3.53
N GLY A 398 -10.03 -0.43 4.46
CA GLY A 398 -10.66 0.83 4.10
C GLY A 398 -9.62 1.87 3.68
N MET A 399 -9.91 2.65 2.63
CA MET A 399 -8.93 3.55 2.01
C MET A 399 -8.39 4.63 2.98
N TRP A 400 -9.15 4.96 4.03
CA TRP A 400 -8.79 6.00 5.01
C TRP A 400 -7.96 5.47 6.19
N GLN A 401 -7.48 4.24 6.14
CA GLN A 401 -6.50 3.75 7.10
C GLN A 401 -5.17 4.44 6.81
N THR A 402 -4.69 5.25 7.75
CA THR A 402 -3.49 6.10 7.53
C THR A 402 -2.25 5.30 7.16
N TRP A 403 -2.09 4.11 7.73
CA TRP A 403 -0.99 3.23 7.40
C TRP A 403 -1.04 2.74 5.94
N LEU A 404 -2.24 2.48 5.40
CA LEU A 404 -2.42 2.08 4.01
C LEU A 404 -2.20 3.27 3.06
N MET A 405 -2.69 4.46 3.43
CA MET A 405 -2.40 5.70 2.70
C MET A 405 -0.89 5.96 2.61
N ALA A 406 -0.16 5.75 3.72
CA ALA A 406 1.29 5.86 3.74
C ALA A 406 1.96 4.78 2.88
N LEU A 407 1.40 3.56 2.89
CA LEU A 407 1.84 2.44 2.07
C LEU A 407 1.54 2.62 0.57
N ALA A 408 0.70 3.56 0.16
CA ALA A 408 0.60 3.96 -1.24
C ALA A 408 1.80 4.83 -1.67
N GLY A 409 2.37 5.61 -0.74
CA GLY A 409 3.48 6.53 -1.00
C GLY A 409 4.88 5.92 -0.84
N LEU A 410 5.12 5.19 0.26
CA LEU A 410 6.42 4.56 0.56
C LEU A 410 6.99 3.71 -0.60
N PRO A 411 6.21 2.86 -1.26
CA PRO A 411 6.73 2.01 -2.33
C PRO A 411 7.02 2.79 -3.60
N ALA A 412 6.38 3.93 -3.83
CA ALA A 412 6.77 4.83 -4.91
C ALA A 412 8.17 5.40 -4.67
N ILE A 413 8.50 5.74 -3.42
CA ILE A 413 9.86 6.14 -3.00
C ILE A 413 10.84 4.98 -3.21
N TYR A 414 10.51 3.76 -2.76
CA TYR A 414 11.38 2.59 -2.94
C TYR A 414 11.54 2.19 -4.41
N GLY A 415 10.49 2.30 -5.22
CA GLY A 415 10.50 2.06 -6.65
C GLY A 415 11.38 3.07 -7.38
N ALA A 416 11.24 4.37 -7.09
CA ALA A 416 12.10 5.41 -7.64
C ALA A 416 13.58 5.17 -7.28
N LEU A 417 13.86 4.82 -6.02
CA LEU A 417 15.21 4.45 -5.57
C LEU A 417 15.78 3.29 -6.39
N ALA A 418 15.03 2.20 -6.54
CA ALA A 418 15.47 1.02 -7.30
C ALA A 418 15.68 1.33 -8.78
N VAL A 419 14.80 2.13 -9.40
CA VAL A 419 14.93 2.59 -10.79
C VAL A 419 16.18 3.43 -10.99
N VAL A 420 16.49 4.36 -10.08
CA VAL A 420 17.69 5.20 -10.15
C VAL A 420 18.94 4.37 -9.95
N ALA A 421 18.93 3.43 -9.00
CA ALA A 421 20.03 2.51 -8.77
C ALA A 421 20.31 1.60 -9.99
N ALA A 422 19.30 1.32 -10.82
CA ALA A 422 19.40 0.53 -12.04
C ALA A 422 19.94 1.29 -13.26
N ARG A 423 20.16 2.61 -13.16
CA ARG A 423 20.81 3.36 -14.23
C ARG A 423 22.24 2.87 -14.43
N LYS A 424 22.65 2.72 -15.70
CA LYS A 424 24.06 2.47 -16.03
C LYS A 424 24.88 3.68 -15.58
N LEU A 425 26.00 3.42 -14.90
CA LEU A 425 27.00 4.46 -14.72
C LEU A 425 27.50 4.86 -16.12
N PRO A 426 27.80 6.15 -16.36
CA PRO A 426 28.60 6.51 -17.52
C PRO A 426 29.82 5.60 -17.51
N ALA A 427 30.13 4.96 -18.66
CA ALA A 427 31.44 4.35 -18.80
C ALA A 427 32.42 5.43 -18.38
N ALA A 428 33.28 5.14 -17.40
CA ALA A 428 34.37 6.04 -17.11
C ALA A 428 35.06 6.21 -18.46
N THR A 429 34.95 7.39 -19.05
CA THR A 429 35.81 7.78 -20.16
C THR A 429 37.19 7.44 -19.65
N GLU A 430 37.81 6.45 -20.29
CA GLU A 430 39.18 6.04 -20.05
C GLU A 430 40.00 7.33 -20.07
N ALA A 431 40.23 7.88 -18.89
CA ALA A 431 40.97 9.10 -18.70
C ALA A 431 42.42 8.71 -18.86
N GLN A 432 42.84 8.74 -20.11
CA GLN A 432 44.16 9.11 -20.59
C GLN A 432 45.29 8.18 -20.12
N SER A 433 45.52 7.16 -20.96
CA SER A 433 46.87 6.75 -21.37
C SER A 433 47.75 7.94 -21.73
#